data_AF-A0A2J6XFU6-F1
#
_entry.id   AF-A0A2J6XFU6-F1
#
_cell.length_a   1.000
_cell.length_b   1.000
_cell.length_c   1.000
_cell.angle_alpha   90.00
_cell.angle_beta   90.00
_cell.angle_gamma   90.00
#
_symmetry.space_group_name_H-M   'P 1'
#
loop_
_entity.id
_entity.type
_entity.pdbx_description
1 polymer ?
#
loop_
_entity_poly.entity_id
_entity_poly.type
_entity_poly.pdbx_seq_one_letter_code
_entity_poly.pdbx_strand_id
1 'polypeptide(L)' 'MADRVLITGGAGFLGINLARYLLARGYIVRSLDIAPFDYPERNQIEEHTGDIRDRA' A
#
# COMPACT_ATOMS: atom_id res chain seq x y z
N MET A 1 1.90 11.75 16.09
CA MET A 1 2.60 10.77 15.24
C MET A 1 1.55 10.10 14.37
N ALA A 2 1.81 9.95 13.08
CA ALA A 2 0.93 9.22 12.18
C ALA A 2 1.21 7.72 12.32
N ASP A 3 0.16 6.92 12.54
CA ASP A 3 0.30 5.47 12.61
C ASP A 3 0.66 4.91 11.22
N ARG A 4 1.52 3.88 11.22
CA ARG A 4 2.02 3.25 9.99
C ARG A 4 1.29 1.93 9.75
N VAL A 5 0.86 1.71 8.52
CA VAL A 5 0.04 0.56 8.11
C VAL A 5 0.61 -0.10 6.87
N LEU A 6 0.64 -1.44 6.87
CA LEU A 6 1.00 -2.25 5.72
C LEU A 6 -0.28 -2.82 5.10
N ILE A 7 -0.48 -2.56 3.81
CA ILE A 7 -1.54 -3.16 3.01
C ILE A 7 -0.91 -4.24 2.13
N THR A 8 -1.39 -5.46 2.24
CA THR A 8 -1.03 -6.56 1.35
C THR A 8 -2.06 -6.68 0.24
N GLY A 9 -1.64 -6.83 -1.01
CA GLY A 9 -2.56 -6.72 -2.14
C GLY A 9 -2.93 -5.26 -2.45
N GLY A 10 -2.03 -4.32 -2.14
CA GLY A 10 -2.29 -2.88 -2.24
C GLY A 10 -2.51 -2.38 -3.66
N ALA A 11 -2.01 -3.09 -4.68
CA ALA A 11 -2.25 -2.76 -6.09
C ALA A 11 -3.60 -3.32 -6.61
N GLY A 12 -4.32 -4.12 -5.81
CA GLY A 12 -5.66 -4.61 -6.13
C GLY A 12 -6.79 -3.60 -5.84
N PHE A 13 -8.00 -3.91 -6.30
CA PHE A 13 -9.18 -3.02 -6.17
C PHE A 13 -9.47 -2.57 -4.73
N LEU A 14 -9.48 -3.49 -3.76
CA LEU A 14 -9.70 -3.12 -2.36
C LEU A 14 -8.49 -2.37 -1.79
N GLY A 15 -7.29 -2.81 -2.16
CA GLY A 15 -6.02 -2.23 -1.70
C GLY A 15 -5.90 -0.74 -1.99
N ILE A 16 -6.12 -0.33 -3.24
CA ILE A 16 -6.05 1.10 -3.63
C ILE A 16 -7.10 1.95 -2.91
N ASN A 17 -8.32 1.44 -2.73
CA ASN A 17 -9.37 2.19 -2.03
C ASN A 17 -9.08 2.30 -0.53
N LEU A 18 -8.53 1.26 0.09
CA LEU A 18 -8.08 1.30 1.47
C LEU A 18 -6.89 2.26 1.65
N ALA A 19 -5.93 2.26 0.73
CA ALA A 19 -4.81 3.20 0.74
C ALA A 19 -5.30 4.65 0.71
N ARG A 20 -6.20 4.99 -0.22
CA ARG A 20 -6.83 6.33 -0.29
C ARG A 20 -7.53 6.71 1.01
N TYR A 21 -8.31 5.78 1.57
CA TYR A 21 -9.05 6.00 2.81
C TYR A 21 -8.13 6.30 4.01
N LEU A 22 -7.00 5.60 4.10
CA LEU A 22 -6.01 5.75 5.17
C LEU A 22 -5.14 7.00 4.98
N LEU A 23 -4.69 7.28 3.75
CA LEU A 23 -3.97 8.52 3.40
C LEU A 23 -4.80 9.76 3.76
N ALA A 24 -6.10 9.77 3.44
CA ALA A 24 -7.01 10.86 3.79
C ALA A 24 -7.16 11.10 5.31
N ARG A 25 -6.75 10.13 6.14
CA ARG A 25 -6.76 10.21 7.62
C ARG A 25 -5.38 10.49 8.21
N GLY A 26 -4.38 10.73 7.37
CA GLY A 26 -3.01 11.03 7.79
C GLY A 26 -2.21 9.81 8.21
N TYR A 27 -2.61 8.59 7.85
CA TYR A 27 -1.77 7.39 8.06
C TYR A 27 -0.60 7.36 7.09
N ILE A 28 0.51 6.76 7.51
CA ILE A 28 1.64 6.44 6.63
C ILE A 28 1.41 5.05 6.04
N VAL A 29 1.15 4.98 4.73
CA VAL A 29 0.79 3.73 4.05
C VAL A 29 2.00 3.10 3.36
N ARG A 30 2.18 1.79 3.59
CA ARG A 30 3.07 0.92 2.82
C ARG A 30 2.23 -0.14 2.09
N SER A 31 2.59 -0.46 0.85
CA SER A 31 1.95 -1.51 0.04
C SER A 31 2.94 -2.63 -0.22
N LEU A 32 2.52 -3.89 0.00
CA LEU A 32 3.20 -5.09 -0.49
C LEU A 32 2.30 -5.77 -1.53
N ASP A 33 2.79 -5.89 -2.76
CA ASP A 33 2.06 -6.55 -3.84
C ASP A 33 3.02 -7.15 -4.88
N ILE A 34 2.57 -8.19 -5.58
CA ILE A 34 3.29 -8.76 -6.72
C ILE A 34 3.16 -7.83 -7.93
N ALA A 35 2.01 -7.16 -8.06
CA ALA A 35 1.77 -6.17 -9.10
C ALA A 35 2.31 -4.79 -8.71
N PRO A 36 2.75 -3.96 -9.68
CA PRO A 36 3.18 -2.60 -9.40
C PRO A 36 2.00 -1.73 -8.95
N PHE A 37 2.26 -0.81 -8.02
CA PHE A 37 1.30 0.22 -7.59
C PHE A 37 1.30 1.38 -8.60
N ASP A 38 0.71 1.18 -9.77
CA ASP A 38 0.70 2.15 -10.88
C ASP A 38 -0.47 3.16 -10.79
N TYR A 39 -0.71 3.69 -9.60
CA TYR A 39 -1.76 4.67 -9.33
C TYR A 39 -1.18 6.07 -9.05
N PRO A 40 -1.94 7.16 -9.26
CA PRO A 40 -1.47 8.52 -8.97
C PRO A 40 -0.95 8.73 -7.54
N GLU A 41 -1.44 7.94 -6.58
CA GLU A 41 -1.04 7.95 -5.18
C GLU A 41 0.31 7.28 -4.92
N ARG A 42 0.98 6.72 -5.92
CA ARG A 42 2.27 6.02 -5.78
C ARG A 42 3.32 6.84 -5.03
N ASN A 43 3.37 8.15 -5.28
CA ASN A 43 4.32 9.07 -4.63
C ASN A 43 3.94 9.45 -3.18
N GLN A 44 2.79 8.98 -2.68
CA GLN A 44 2.29 9.23 -1.33
C GLN A 44 2.43 8.00 -0.41
N ILE A 45 2.82 6.86 -0.97
CA ILE A 45 2.98 5.60 -0.23
C ILE A 45 4.41 5.07 -0.36
N GLU A 46 4.74 4.10 0.48
CA GLU A 46 5.95 3.28 0.31
C GLU A 46 5.58 1.97 -0.40
N GLU A 47 6.03 1.78 -1.64
CA GLU A 47 5.78 0.57 -2.42
C GLU A 47 6.86 -0.50 -2.17
N HIS A 48 6.44 -1.73 -1.92
CA HIS A 48 7.29 -2.92 -1.93
C HIS A 48 6.70 -3.92 -2.94
N THR A 49 7.47 -4.22 -3.99
CA THR A 49 7.11 -5.28 -4.92
C THR A 49 7.64 -6.61 -4.40
N GLY A 50 6.75 -7.59 -4.19
CA GLY A 50 7.13 -8.90 -3.66
C GLY A 50 5.92 -9.80 -3.41
N ASP A 51 6.18 -11.09 -3.23
CA ASP A 51 5.15 -12.06 -2.89
C ASP A 51 5.07 -12.24 -1.37
N ILE A 52 3.89 -12.00 -0.80
CA ILE A 52 3.64 -12.19 0.64
C ILE A 52 3.87 -13.65 1.09
N ARG A 53 3.84 -14.61 0.16
CA ARG A 53 4.06 -16.03 0.44
C ARG A 53 5.52 -16.36 0.66
N ASP A 54 6.44 -15.48 0.27
CA ASP A 54 7.88 -15.66 0.46
C ASP A 54 8.27 -15.31 1.91
N ARG A 55 8.81 -16.29 2.63
CA ARG A 55 9.13 -16.21 4.06
C ARG A 55 10.50 -15.59 4.39
N ALA A 56 11.06 -14.80 3.47
CA ALA A 56 12.42 -14.27 3.55
C ALA A 56 12.72 -13.54 4.88
#